data_AF-A0A6V7HFU6-F1
#
_entry.id   AF-A0A6V7HFU6-F1
#
_cell.length_a   1.000
_cell.length_b   1.000
_cell.length_c   1.000
_cell.angle_alpha   90.00
_cell.angle_beta   90.00
_cell.angle_gamma   90.00
#
_symmetry.space_group_name_H-M   'P 1'
#
loop_
_entity.id
_entity.type
_entity.pdbx_description
1 polymer ?
#
loop_
_entity_poly.entity_id
_entity_poly.type
_entity_poly.pdbx_seq_one_letter_code
_entity_poly.pdbx_strand_id
1 'polypeptide(L)'
;CLAVESDSDSTELKKTYVTSIEKSIQMLINSENRIPKNILTIKNKLKELTYGVFPKSENMWKKSTISNILNPFKHNIKAIYPGTYWCGDGDKSPNKKDLGFFETTDACCKAHDLCSENISAGEEREGLLNNGIFTRSSCNCDDAFYGCLKEANNILATHIGTTYFNILRPQCFKEYYPIVNCEKHA
;
A
#
# COMPACT_ATOMS: atom_id res chain seq x y z
N CYS A 1 5.01 4.55 -15.95
CA CYS A 1 4.03 3.56 -16.45
C CYS A 1 4.79 2.37 -17.02
N LEU A 2 4.33 1.15 -16.76
CA LEU A 2 4.72 -0.02 -17.55
C LEU A 2 3.83 -0.07 -18.79
N ALA A 3 4.45 -0.22 -19.97
CA ALA A 3 3.75 -0.55 -21.20
C ALA A 3 3.53 -2.06 -21.24
N VAL A 4 2.28 -2.46 -21.35
CA VAL A 4 1.85 -3.80 -21.75
C VAL A 4 1.95 -3.87 -23.27
N GLU A 5 2.71 -4.82 -23.79
CA GLU A 5 2.87 -5.06 -25.22
C GLU A 5 1.72 -5.92 -25.72
N SER A 6 1.09 -5.52 -26.84
CA SER A 6 -0.05 -6.22 -27.44
C SER A 6 0.34 -7.46 -28.28
N ASP A 7 1.65 -7.66 -28.50
CA ASP A 7 2.21 -8.77 -29.27
C ASP A 7 3.50 -9.24 -28.59
N SER A 8 3.44 -10.33 -27.83
CA SER A 8 4.62 -11.15 -27.65
C SER A 8 4.26 -12.61 -27.40
N ASP A 9 4.70 -13.45 -28.34
CA ASP A 9 4.85 -14.91 -28.28
C ASP A 9 5.91 -15.31 -27.22
N SER A 10 5.98 -14.60 -26.10
CA SER A 10 6.93 -14.81 -25.02
C SER A 10 6.18 -15.33 -23.80
N THR A 11 6.45 -16.58 -23.41
CA THR A 11 5.92 -17.20 -22.19
C THR A 11 6.47 -16.58 -20.89
N GLU A 12 7.34 -15.57 -20.97
CA GLU A 12 7.95 -14.91 -19.82
C GLU A 12 7.18 -13.65 -19.42
N LEU A 13 6.76 -13.60 -18.16
CA LEU A 13 6.01 -12.46 -17.61
C LEU A 13 6.94 -11.29 -17.26
N LYS A 14 6.54 -10.09 -17.69
CA LYS A 14 7.24 -8.86 -17.38
C LYS A 14 6.92 -8.42 -15.95
N LYS A 15 7.94 -8.39 -15.10
CA LYS A 15 7.79 -8.02 -13.68
C LYS A 15 7.52 -6.52 -13.52
N THR A 16 6.64 -6.18 -12.60
CA THR A 16 6.39 -4.78 -12.21
C THR A 16 7.60 -4.15 -11.51
N TYR A 17 7.71 -2.81 -11.59
CA TYR A 17 8.68 -2.07 -10.80
C TYR A 17 8.28 -2.11 -9.31
N VAL A 18 9.29 -2.36 -8.47
CA VAL A 18 9.18 -2.37 -7.01
C VAL A 18 10.12 -1.30 -6.46
N THR A 19 9.57 -0.34 -5.73
CA THR A 19 10.33 0.80 -5.21
C THR A 19 11.33 0.35 -4.13
N SER A 20 12.34 1.17 -3.83
CA SER A 20 13.27 0.87 -2.73
C SER A 20 12.54 0.76 -1.38
N ILE A 21 11.52 1.60 -1.16
CA ILE A 21 10.70 1.57 0.06
C ILE A 21 9.94 0.25 0.13
N GLU A 22 9.31 -0.15 -0.96
CA GLU A 22 8.56 -1.39 -1.05
C GLU A 22 9.45 -2.63 -0.83
N LYS A 23 10.68 -2.64 -1.39
CA LYS A 23 11.69 -3.67 -1.11
C LYS A 23 12.05 -3.74 0.38
N SER A 24 12.25 -2.60 1.03
CA SER A 24 12.53 -2.55 2.47
C SER A 24 11.36 -3.11 3.28
N ILE A 25 10.12 -2.78 2.92
CA ILE A 25 8.93 -3.32 3.57
C ILE A 25 8.84 -4.84 3.35
N GLN A 26 9.06 -5.32 2.13
CA GLN A 26 9.05 -6.74 1.81
C GLN A 26 10.09 -7.53 2.61
N MET A 27 11.29 -6.96 2.82
CA MET A 27 12.30 -7.55 3.70
C MET A 27 11.82 -7.69 5.15
N LEU A 28 11.11 -6.70 5.68
CA LEU A 28 10.56 -6.73 7.03
C LEU A 28 9.46 -7.81 7.16
N ILE A 29 8.51 -7.85 6.23
CA ILE A 29 7.44 -8.88 6.19
C ILE A 29 8.05 -10.29 6.15
N ASN A 30 9.05 -10.50 5.28
CA ASN A 30 9.73 -11.79 5.16
C ASN A 30 10.54 -12.14 6.41
N SER A 31 11.09 -11.16 7.12
CA SER A 31 11.78 -11.38 8.39
C SER A 31 10.82 -11.79 9.51
N GLU A 32 9.63 -11.19 9.59
CA GLU A 32 8.62 -11.58 10.59
C GLU A 32 8.09 -12.99 10.35
N ASN A 33 7.89 -13.38 9.09
CA ASN A 33 7.53 -14.75 8.71
C ASN A 33 8.62 -15.78 9.09
N ARG A 34 9.86 -15.34 9.31
CA ARG A 34 10.97 -16.18 9.81
C ARG A 34 11.06 -16.23 11.34
N ILE A 35 10.41 -15.34 12.06
CA ILE A 35 10.39 -15.39 13.53
C ILE A 35 9.34 -16.43 13.96
N PRO A 36 9.74 -17.56 14.56
CA PRO A 36 8.79 -18.58 14.93
C PRO A 36 7.80 -18.05 15.99
N LYS A 37 6.51 -18.37 15.81
CA LYS A 37 5.38 -17.84 16.61
C LYS A 37 5.58 -17.97 18.12
N ASN A 38 6.35 -18.97 18.56
CA ASN A 38 6.72 -19.19 19.96
C ASN A 38 7.54 -18.03 20.59
N ILE A 39 8.38 -17.33 19.82
CA ILE A 39 9.19 -16.20 20.32
C ILE A 39 8.31 -14.97 20.60
N LEU A 40 7.29 -14.72 19.78
CA LEU A 40 6.36 -13.60 19.97
C LEU A 40 5.48 -13.81 21.22
N THR A 41 5.05 -15.06 21.47
CA THR A 41 4.31 -15.44 22.68
C THR A 41 5.14 -15.23 23.94
N ILE A 42 6.45 -15.52 23.88
CA ILE A 42 7.39 -15.29 25.00
C ILE A 42 7.58 -13.79 25.25
N LYS A 43 7.74 -12.97 24.20
CA LYS A 43 7.82 -11.50 24.35
C LYS A 43 6.57 -10.91 24.98
N ASN A 44 5.37 -11.37 24.58
CA ASN A 44 4.12 -10.88 25.17
C ASN A 44 3.97 -11.36 26.63
N LYS A 45 4.34 -12.61 26.96
CA LYS A 45 4.37 -13.08 28.36
C LYS A 45 5.37 -12.32 29.24
N LEU A 46 6.56 -12.01 28.72
CA LEU A 46 7.56 -11.19 29.42
C LEU A 46 7.09 -9.75 29.62
N LYS A 47 6.31 -9.21 28.67
CA LYS A 47 5.72 -7.88 28.77
C LYS A 47 4.63 -7.79 29.84
N GLU A 48 3.80 -8.83 29.98
CA GLU A 48 2.83 -8.95 31.08
C GLU A 48 3.52 -9.08 32.44
N LEU A 49 4.62 -9.83 32.52
CA LEU A 49 5.41 -10.00 33.75
C LEU A 49 6.20 -8.76 34.17
N THR A 50 6.41 -7.79 33.29
CA THR A 50 7.21 -6.57 33.55
C THR A 50 6.35 -5.31 33.75
N TYR A 51 5.02 -5.41 33.61
CA TYR A 51 4.06 -4.31 33.73
C TYR A 51 3.97 -3.68 35.13
N GLY A 52 4.59 -4.29 36.15
CA GLY A 52 4.58 -3.81 37.53
C GLY A 52 5.92 -3.29 38.08
N VAL A 53 6.98 -3.21 37.27
CA VAL A 53 8.37 -3.03 37.80
C VAL A 53 9.03 -1.70 37.41
N PHE A 54 8.53 -0.92 36.45
CA PHE A 54 9.19 0.32 36.01
C PHE A 54 8.33 1.58 36.17
N PRO A 55 8.84 2.65 36.82
CA PRO A 55 8.10 3.89 37.03
C PRO A 55 7.94 4.69 35.73
N LYS A 56 6.81 5.39 35.59
CA LYS A 56 6.51 6.32 34.50
C LYS A 56 7.43 7.55 34.60
N SER A 57 8.28 7.75 33.60
CA SER A 57 9.02 9.00 33.39
C SER A 57 8.76 9.46 31.96
N GLU A 58 7.96 10.52 31.83
CA GLU A 58 7.86 11.32 30.61
C GLU A 58 9.23 11.97 30.35
N ASN A 59 9.73 11.85 29.12
CA ASN A 59 10.24 12.93 28.26
C ASN A 59 11.19 12.38 27.17
N MET A 60 10.78 12.64 25.93
CA MET A 60 11.64 13.26 24.91
C MET A 60 12.79 12.43 24.32
N TRP A 61 12.45 11.47 23.46
CA TRP A 61 13.38 10.94 22.45
C TRP A 61 12.70 10.82 21.09
N LYS A 62 12.92 11.84 20.25
CA LYS A 62 12.92 11.83 18.77
C LYS A 62 12.32 10.57 18.13
N LYS A 63 10.99 10.45 18.14
CA LYS A 63 10.28 9.36 17.47
C LYS A 63 10.30 9.63 15.97
N SER A 64 11.30 9.06 15.31
CA SER A 64 11.39 8.96 13.84
C SER A 64 10.01 8.61 13.26
N THR A 65 9.58 9.38 12.26
CA THR A 65 8.33 9.20 11.49
C THR A 65 8.09 7.74 11.07
N ILE A 66 9.18 6.98 10.90
CA ILE A 66 9.18 5.59 10.51
C ILE A 66 8.58 4.67 11.60
N SER A 67 8.67 5.01 12.89
CA SER A 67 8.13 4.16 13.97
C SER A 67 6.60 4.08 13.98
N ASN A 68 5.90 5.11 13.51
CA ASN A 68 4.43 5.07 13.35
C ASN A 68 4.03 4.36 12.04
N ILE A 69 4.90 4.39 11.04
CA ILE A 69 4.77 3.65 9.76
C ILE A 69 5.03 2.15 9.98
N LEU A 70 5.90 1.78 10.92
CA LEU A 70 6.29 0.39 11.21
C LEU A 70 5.58 -0.24 12.42
N ASN A 71 4.74 0.51 13.14
CA ASN A 71 3.87 -0.05 14.19
C ASN A 71 2.74 -0.99 13.67
N PRO A 72 2.31 -0.98 12.39
CA PRO A 72 1.30 -1.91 11.85
C PRO A 72 1.75 -3.35 11.59
N PHE A 73 3.04 -3.67 11.69
CA PHE A 73 3.56 -5.00 11.32
C PHE A 73 3.21 -6.12 12.32
N LYS A 74 2.45 -5.83 13.38
CA LYS A 74 1.98 -6.86 14.32
C LYS A 74 0.72 -7.59 13.79
N HIS A 75 0.90 -8.33 12.69
CA HIS A 75 0.02 -9.38 12.13
C HIS A 75 -1.36 -8.96 11.58
N ASN A 76 -1.55 -9.15 10.26
CA ASN A 76 -2.82 -9.10 9.51
C ASN A 76 -3.66 -7.81 9.65
N ILE A 77 -3.05 -6.64 9.47
CA ILE A 77 -3.79 -5.37 9.46
C ILE A 77 -3.87 -4.86 8.03
N LYS A 78 -5.03 -5.05 7.39
CA LYS A 78 -5.47 -4.16 6.32
C LYS A 78 -5.34 -2.74 6.86
N ALA A 79 -4.35 -1.97 6.39
CA ALA A 79 -4.02 -0.66 6.94
C ALA A 79 -5.04 0.39 6.48
N ILE A 80 -6.30 0.22 6.89
CA ILE A 80 -7.40 1.12 6.55
C ILE A 80 -7.35 2.33 7.48
N TYR A 81 -7.32 3.53 6.89
CA TYR A 81 -7.31 4.77 7.63
C TYR A 81 -8.53 4.87 8.58
N PRO A 82 -8.34 5.22 9.87
CA PRO A 82 -9.45 5.33 10.81
C PRO A 82 -10.55 6.29 10.34
N GLY A 83 -11.82 5.89 10.44
CA GLY A 83 -12.94 6.67 9.90
C GLY A 83 -13.21 6.48 8.40
N THR A 84 -12.48 5.59 7.73
CA THR A 84 -12.73 5.15 6.35
C THR A 84 -12.95 3.64 6.30
N TYR A 85 -13.56 3.13 5.23
CA TYR A 85 -13.67 1.69 4.94
C TYR A 85 -12.72 1.22 3.85
N TRP A 86 -12.31 2.10 2.94
CA TRP A 86 -11.61 1.75 1.70
C TRP A 86 -10.22 2.37 1.57
N CYS A 87 -9.87 3.38 2.35
CA CYS A 87 -8.55 4.02 2.23
C CYS A 87 -7.44 3.20 2.92
N GLY A 88 -6.93 2.17 2.25
CA GLY A 88 -5.83 1.35 2.74
C GLY A 88 -5.53 0.12 1.89
N ASP A 89 -5.12 -0.97 2.53
CA ASP A 89 -4.89 -2.26 1.88
C ASP A 89 -6.22 -3.03 1.71
N GLY A 90 -6.83 -2.86 0.55
CA GLY A 90 -8.20 -3.28 0.25
C GLY A 90 -9.22 -2.54 1.13
N ASP A 91 -10.31 -3.21 1.48
CA ASP A 91 -11.37 -2.62 2.29
C ASP A 91 -11.70 -3.42 3.56
N LYS A 92 -12.34 -2.76 4.53
CA LYS A 92 -13.00 -3.42 5.68
C LYS A 92 -14.52 -3.22 5.66
N SER A 93 -15.07 -2.92 4.49
CA SER A 93 -16.46 -2.53 4.31
C SER A 93 -17.37 -3.76 4.50
N PRO A 94 -18.39 -3.71 5.38
CA PRO A 94 -19.35 -4.81 5.51
C PRO A 94 -20.14 -5.04 4.21
N ASN A 95 -20.44 -3.95 3.48
CA ASN A 95 -21.08 -4.00 2.18
C ASN A 95 -20.34 -3.12 1.16
N LYS A 96 -20.42 -3.49 -0.12
CA LYS A 96 -19.86 -2.69 -1.23
C LYS A 96 -20.44 -1.29 -1.35
N LYS A 97 -21.51 -0.94 -0.62
CA LYS A 97 -22.13 0.40 -0.65
C LYS A 97 -21.66 1.30 0.49
N ASP A 98 -21.09 0.74 1.55
CA ASP A 98 -20.79 1.52 2.74
C ASP A 98 -19.62 2.49 2.48
N LEU A 99 -19.69 3.62 3.18
CA LEU A 99 -18.65 4.64 3.29
C LEU A 99 -18.49 4.98 4.78
N GLY A 100 -17.26 5.29 5.18
CA GLY A 100 -16.93 5.74 6.51
C GLY A 100 -17.25 7.22 6.73
N PHE A 101 -16.89 7.72 7.90
CA PHE A 101 -17.09 9.12 8.32
C PHE A 101 -16.54 10.14 7.32
N PHE A 102 -15.39 9.86 6.70
CA PHE A 102 -14.79 10.74 5.69
C PHE A 102 -15.33 10.41 4.29
N GLU A 103 -16.65 10.46 4.13
CA GLU A 103 -17.37 9.91 2.97
C GLU A 103 -16.77 10.31 1.62
N THR A 104 -16.45 11.60 1.42
CA THR A 104 -15.92 12.10 0.13
C THR A 104 -14.57 11.51 -0.21
N THR A 105 -13.69 11.36 0.77
CA THR A 105 -12.35 10.79 0.55
C THR A 105 -12.42 9.27 0.46
N ASP A 106 -13.25 8.66 1.29
CA ASP A 106 -13.47 7.21 1.29
C ASP A 106 -14.12 6.74 -0.01
N ALA A 107 -14.98 7.56 -0.62
CA ALA A 107 -15.54 7.30 -1.94
C ALA A 107 -14.45 7.27 -3.04
N CYS A 108 -13.44 8.15 -2.97
CA CYS A 108 -12.30 8.10 -3.89
C CYS A 108 -11.51 6.79 -3.75
N CYS A 109 -11.21 6.39 -2.51
CA CYS A 109 -10.49 5.15 -2.23
C CYS A 109 -11.29 3.93 -2.70
N LYS A 110 -12.59 3.92 -2.43
CA LYS A 110 -13.52 2.87 -2.89
C LYS A 110 -13.55 2.72 -4.40
N ALA A 111 -13.64 3.84 -5.12
CA ALA A 111 -13.63 3.82 -6.58
C ALA A 111 -12.31 3.24 -7.13
N HIS A 112 -11.19 3.56 -6.48
CA HIS A 112 -9.87 3.02 -6.82
C HIS A 112 -9.74 1.53 -6.50
N ASP A 113 -10.19 1.08 -5.33
CA ASP A 113 -10.21 -0.33 -4.92
C ASP A 113 -11.07 -1.21 -5.83
N LEU A 114 -12.19 -0.66 -6.31
CA LEU A 114 -13.12 -1.35 -7.22
C LEU A 114 -12.72 -1.24 -8.70
N CYS A 115 -11.57 -0.62 -9.02
CA CYS A 115 -11.03 -0.57 -10.38
C CYS A 115 -10.95 -2.00 -10.95
N SER A 116 -11.59 -2.24 -12.09
CA SER A 116 -11.57 -3.57 -12.73
C SER A 116 -10.21 -3.92 -13.31
N GLU A 117 -9.38 -2.92 -13.60
CA GLU A 117 -8.05 -3.03 -14.20
C GLU A 117 -6.96 -2.94 -13.13
N ASN A 118 -6.80 -4.00 -12.34
CA ASN A 118 -5.78 -4.08 -11.30
C ASN A 118 -5.08 -5.45 -11.30
N ILE A 119 -3.91 -5.52 -10.67
CA ILE A 119 -3.14 -6.74 -10.48
C ILE A 119 -2.78 -6.81 -9.00
N SER A 120 -3.38 -7.72 -8.25
CA SER A 120 -3.08 -7.89 -6.82
C SER A 120 -1.62 -8.32 -6.62
N ALA A 121 -1.08 -8.16 -5.41
CA ALA A 121 0.27 -8.60 -5.10
C ALA A 121 0.44 -10.11 -5.37
N GLY A 122 1.45 -10.46 -6.18
CA GLY A 122 1.73 -11.83 -6.60
C GLY A 122 0.89 -12.35 -7.77
N GLU A 123 -0.09 -11.59 -8.25
CA GLU A 123 -0.94 -11.99 -9.37
C GLU A 123 -0.37 -11.57 -10.72
N GLU A 124 -0.93 -12.16 -11.77
CA GLU A 124 -0.53 -11.98 -13.15
C GLU A 124 -1.73 -11.50 -13.98
N ARG A 125 -1.48 -10.59 -14.91
CA ARG A 125 -2.48 -10.12 -15.87
C ARG A 125 -1.77 -9.56 -17.09
N GLU A 126 -2.28 -9.89 -18.28
CA GLU A 126 -1.82 -9.28 -19.55
C GLU A 126 -0.29 -9.34 -19.71
N GLY A 127 0.32 -10.50 -19.42
CA GLY A 127 1.77 -10.68 -19.54
C GLY A 127 2.60 -9.98 -18.45
N LEU A 128 1.98 -9.31 -17.48
CA LEU A 128 2.63 -8.71 -16.33
C LEU A 128 2.53 -9.60 -15.08
N LEU A 129 3.60 -9.61 -14.28
CA LEU A 129 3.61 -10.19 -12.93
C LEU A 129 3.81 -9.07 -11.89
N ASN A 130 2.83 -8.88 -10.99
CA ASN A 130 3.00 -8.00 -9.85
C ASN A 130 3.86 -8.68 -8.76
N ASN A 131 5.16 -8.53 -8.87
CA ASN A 131 6.13 -9.00 -7.88
C ASN A 131 6.30 -8.06 -6.67
N GLY A 132 5.45 -7.03 -6.56
CA GLY A 132 5.37 -6.12 -5.43
C GLY A 132 4.52 -6.65 -4.28
N ILE A 133 4.32 -5.82 -3.27
CA ILE A 133 3.45 -6.09 -2.11
C ILE A 133 2.19 -5.23 -2.10
N PHE A 134 2.08 -4.24 -3.02
CA PHE A 134 0.87 -3.44 -3.21
C PHE A 134 0.21 -3.80 -4.54
N THR A 135 -1.12 -3.75 -4.58
CA THR A 135 -1.89 -3.83 -5.83
C THR A 135 -1.39 -2.79 -6.83
N ARG A 136 -1.25 -3.19 -8.09
CA ARG A 136 -1.03 -2.25 -9.20
C ARG A 136 -2.35 -2.00 -9.90
N SER A 137 -2.70 -0.75 -10.14
CA SER A 137 -3.91 -0.38 -10.89
C SER A 137 -3.52 0.17 -12.27
N SER A 138 -4.49 0.24 -13.19
CA SER A 138 -4.25 0.92 -14.47
C SER A 138 -3.96 2.41 -14.23
N CYS A 139 -3.16 3.01 -15.11
CA CYS A 139 -2.86 4.43 -14.99
C CYS A 139 -4.12 5.30 -15.07
N ASN A 140 -5.16 4.83 -15.78
CA ASN A 140 -6.45 5.51 -15.81
C ASN A 140 -7.13 5.53 -14.43
N CYS A 141 -7.08 4.41 -13.70
CA CYS A 141 -7.61 4.34 -12.33
C CYS A 141 -6.81 5.22 -11.37
N ASP A 142 -5.47 5.24 -11.50
CA ASP A 142 -4.62 6.11 -10.68
C ASP A 142 -4.83 7.60 -10.98
N ASP A 143 -4.99 7.99 -12.25
CA ASP A 143 -5.27 9.37 -12.65
C ASP A 143 -6.65 9.83 -12.15
N ALA A 144 -7.66 8.96 -12.27
CA ALA A 144 -9.00 9.22 -11.72
C ALA A 144 -8.96 9.36 -10.19
N PHE A 145 -8.19 8.50 -9.51
CA PHE A 145 -8.02 8.58 -8.06
C PHE A 145 -7.33 9.87 -7.64
N TYR A 146 -6.27 10.29 -8.35
CA TYR A 146 -5.61 11.56 -8.12
C TYR A 146 -6.57 12.74 -8.26
N GLY A 147 -7.34 12.77 -9.37
CA GLY A 147 -8.35 13.80 -9.62
C GLY A 147 -9.41 13.87 -8.52
N CYS A 148 -9.97 12.72 -8.14
CA CYS A 148 -10.97 12.63 -7.08
C CYS A 148 -10.45 13.16 -5.74
N LEU A 149 -9.22 12.79 -5.34
CA LEU A 149 -8.62 13.29 -4.11
C LEU A 149 -8.36 14.81 -4.15
N LYS A 150 -8.00 15.35 -5.31
CA LYS A 150 -7.85 16.79 -5.50
C LYS A 150 -9.18 17.53 -5.38
N GLU A 151 -10.25 16.97 -5.94
CA GLU A 151 -11.59 17.53 -5.86
C GLU A 151 -12.17 17.46 -4.44
N ALA A 152 -11.95 16.33 -3.73
CA ALA A 152 -12.37 16.18 -2.33
C ALA A 152 -11.73 17.22 -1.40
N ASN A 153 -10.59 17.80 -1.80
CA ASN A 153 -9.98 19.04 -1.28
C ASN A 153 -10.03 19.20 0.25
N ASN A 154 -9.61 18.17 0.98
CA ASN A 154 -9.54 18.19 2.44
C ASN A 154 -8.22 17.58 2.94
N ILE A 155 -7.97 17.72 4.25
CA ILE A 155 -6.71 17.30 4.89
C ILE A 155 -6.49 15.79 4.71
N LEU A 156 -7.55 14.97 4.85
CA LEU A 156 -7.43 13.53 4.68
C LEU A 156 -7.12 13.17 3.23
N ALA A 157 -7.84 13.72 2.26
CA ALA A 157 -7.58 13.50 0.85
C ALA A 157 -6.15 13.88 0.45
N THR A 158 -5.65 15.01 0.99
CA THR A 158 -4.26 15.45 0.80
C THR A 158 -3.26 14.44 1.39
N HIS A 159 -3.54 13.92 2.59
CA HIS A 159 -2.70 12.92 3.24
C HIS A 159 -2.69 11.58 2.47
N ILE A 160 -3.86 11.08 2.06
CA ILE A 160 -3.99 9.87 1.25
C ILE A 160 -3.25 10.03 -0.07
N GLY A 161 -3.48 11.14 -0.78
CA GLY A 161 -2.80 11.43 -2.04
C GLY A 161 -1.29 11.51 -1.89
N THR A 162 -0.79 12.20 -0.86
CA THR A 162 0.66 12.26 -0.58
C THR A 162 1.23 10.87 -0.29
N THR A 163 0.52 10.07 0.50
CA THR A 163 0.95 8.71 0.85
C THR A 163 1.04 7.83 -0.39
N TYR A 164 0.00 7.82 -1.22
CA TYR A 164 -0.05 6.98 -2.42
C TYR A 164 0.93 7.46 -3.50
N PHE A 165 0.83 8.72 -3.93
CA PHE A 165 1.53 9.23 -5.10
C PHE A 165 2.95 9.74 -4.85
N ASN A 166 3.33 10.03 -3.59
CA ASN A 166 4.67 10.57 -3.29
C ASN A 166 5.52 9.62 -2.46
N ILE A 167 4.92 8.89 -1.51
CA ILE A 167 5.66 8.00 -0.60
C ILE A 167 5.72 6.58 -1.15
N LEU A 168 4.57 5.92 -1.28
CA LEU A 168 4.52 4.50 -1.67
C LEU A 168 4.81 4.30 -3.14
N ARG A 169 4.25 5.15 -4.01
CA ARG A 169 4.48 5.18 -5.46
C ARG A 169 4.40 3.80 -6.11
N PRO A 170 3.29 3.06 -5.92
CA PRO A 170 3.06 1.86 -6.71
C PRO A 170 3.08 2.25 -8.20
N GLN A 171 3.63 1.37 -9.03
CA GLN A 171 3.69 1.63 -10.46
C GLN A 171 2.35 1.26 -11.11
N CYS A 172 1.72 2.21 -11.79
CA CYS A 172 0.58 1.92 -12.67
C CYS A 172 1.01 1.29 -14.00
N PHE A 173 0.09 0.54 -14.60
CA PHE A 173 0.27 -0.07 -15.93
C PHE A 173 -0.74 0.49 -16.93
N LYS A 174 -0.38 0.45 -18.21
CA LYS A 174 -1.30 0.75 -19.33
C LYS A 174 -0.82 0.05 -20.58
N GLU A 175 -1.73 -0.27 -21.48
CA GLU A 175 -1.37 -0.68 -22.83
C GLU A 175 -0.70 0.49 -23.57
N TYR A 176 0.44 0.21 -24.20
CA TYR A 176 1.17 1.21 -24.97
C TYR A 176 2.08 0.53 -25.99
N TYR A 177 2.48 1.27 -27.02
CA TYR A 177 3.53 0.81 -27.94
C TYR A 177 4.84 0.53 -27.19
N PRO A 178 5.70 -0.38 -27.72
CA PRO A 178 6.98 -0.70 -27.09
C PRO A 178 7.79 0.57 -26.75
N ILE A 179 8.18 0.70 -25.49
CA ILE A 179 8.99 1.83 -25.02
C ILE A 179 10.41 1.61 -25.54
N VAL A 180 10.80 2.34 -26.59
CA VAL A 180 12.15 2.27 -27.19
C VAL A 180 13.19 3.10 -26.46
N ASN A 181 12.78 4.18 -25.78
CA ASN A 181 13.67 5.06 -25.02
C ASN A 181 12.91 5.79 -23.91
N CYS A 182 13.63 6.22 -22.87
CA CYS A 182 13.09 7.03 -21.77
C CYS A 182 13.82 8.37 -21.73
N GLU A 183 13.09 9.48 -21.82
CA GLU A 183 13.63 10.81 -21.57
C GLU A 183 13.46 11.21 -20.10
N LYS A 184 14.51 11.79 -19.51
CA LYS A 184 14.41 12.38 -18.18
C LYS A 184 13.87 13.79 -18.32
N HIS A 185 12.62 14.00 -17.89
CA HIS A 185 12.11 15.34 -17.67
C HIS A 185 12.64 15.86 -16.32
N ALA A 186 13.29 17.02 -16.37
CA ALA A 186 13.82 17.74 -15.22
C ALA A 186 12.73 18.52 -14.49
#